data_AF-A7MYP3-F1
#
_entry.id   AF-A7MYP3-F1
#
_cell.length_a   1.000
_cell.length_b   1.000
_cell.length_c   1.000
_cell.angle_alpha   90.00
_cell.angle_beta   90.00
_cell.angle_gamma   90.00
#
_symmetry.space_group_name_H-M   'P 1'
#
loop_
_entity.id
_entity.type
_entity.pdbx_description
1 polymer ?
#
loop_
_entity_poly.entity_id
_entity_poly.type
_entity_poly.pdbx_seq_one_letter_code
_entity_poly.pdbx_strand_id
1 'polypeptide(L)'
;MNTKAFLQAQIHRAKLDCDKCLDDLFDMMSQALMRTDSTEIDWHLMNDLVCDDILLIVVLTDADLSINFNELVLREAVKYVMAFNRELLH
;
A
#
# COMPACT_ATOMS: atom_id res chain seq x y z
N MET A 1 -11.82 -12.50 2.50
CA MET A 1 -10.45 -12.18 2.93
C MET A 1 -10.44 -10.71 3.28
N ASN A 2 -9.90 -10.30 4.44
CA ASN A 2 -9.84 -8.86 4.75
C ASN A 2 -8.59 -8.25 4.08
N THR A 3 -8.70 -7.99 2.78
CA THR A 3 -7.59 -7.47 1.95
C THR A 3 -7.03 -6.16 2.50
N LYS A 4 -7.89 -5.30 3.05
CA LYS A 4 -7.47 -4.07 3.71
C LYS A 4 -6.54 -4.36 4.90
N ALA A 5 -6.90 -5.30 5.77
CA ALA A 5 -6.04 -5.70 6.89
C ALA A 5 -4.74 -6.37 6.41
N PHE A 6 -4.79 -7.16 5.33
CA PHE A 6 -3.59 -7.74 4.73
C PHE A 6 -2.63 -6.68 4.21
N LEU A 7 -3.12 -5.73 3.41
CA LEU A 7 -2.31 -4.62 2.89
C LEU A 7 -1.72 -3.77 4.02
N GLN A 8 -2.50 -3.50 5.07
CA GLN A 8 -2.02 -2.77 6.24
C GLN A 8 -0.87 -3.50 6.95
N ALA A 9 -0.96 -4.84 7.07
CA ALA A 9 0.12 -5.63 7.66
C ALA A 9 1.40 -5.60 6.80
N GLN A 10 1.28 -5.60 5.47
CA GLN A 10 2.45 -5.47 4.58
C GLN A 10 3.11 -4.09 4.72
N ILE A 11 2.33 -3.01 4.75
CA ILE A 11 2.87 -1.64 4.96
C ILE A 11 3.60 -1.58 6.30
N HIS A 12 3.01 -2.13 7.36
CA HIS A 12 3.64 -2.15 8.68
C HIS A 12 4.96 -2.94 8.69
N ARG A 13 5.00 -4.09 8.00
CA ARG A 13 6.24 -4.88 7.87
C ARG A 13 7.32 -4.12 7.10
N ALA A 14 6.97 -3.48 5.99
CA ALA A 14 7.90 -2.67 5.22
C ALA A 14 8.45 -1.51 6.04
N LYS A 15 7.61 -0.86 6.85
CA LYS A 15 8.05 0.19 7.78
C LYS A 15 9.09 -0.32 8.79
N LEU A 16 8.89 -1.52 9.35
CA LEU A 16 9.82 -2.10 10.33
C LEU A 16 11.16 -2.54 9.72
N ASP A 17 11.19 -2.87 8.43
CA ASP A 17 12.40 -3.30 7.71
C ASP A 17 13.23 -2.14 7.15
N CYS A 18 12.61 -0.97 6.96
CA CYS A 18 13.22 0.16 6.28
C CYS A 18 13.90 1.18 7.21
N ASP A 19 14.60 2.14 6.60
CA ASP A 19 15.19 3.27 7.33
C ASP A 19 14.10 4.22 7.83
N LYS A 20 14.31 4.80 9.02
CA LYS A 20 13.38 5.71 9.68
C LYS A 20 13.05 6.96 8.86
N CYS A 21 13.93 7.33 7.93
CA CYS A 21 13.66 8.44 7.01
C CYS A 21 12.46 8.18 6.08
N LEU A 22 11.98 6.94 5.96
CA LEU A 22 10.81 6.55 5.19
C LEU A 22 9.57 6.29 6.06
N ASP A 23 9.65 6.47 7.38
CA ASP A 23 8.54 6.24 8.30
C ASP A 23 7.31 7.06 7.92
N ASP A 24 7.50 8.34 7.60
CA ASP A 24 6.41 9.25 7.22
C ASP A 24 5.70 8.77 5.94
N LEU A 25 6.45 8.26 4.95
CA LEU A 25 5.88 7.72 3.72
C LEU A 25 4.98 6.51 4.02
N PHE A 26 5.47 5.56 4.82
CA PHE A 26 4.69 4.36 5.15
C PHE A 26 3.50 4.67 6.07
N ASP A 27 3.63 5.64 6.97
CA ASP A 27 2.51 6.11 7.79
C ASP A 27 1.42 6.75 6.93
N MET A 28 1.80 7.59 5.96
CA MET A 28 0.85 8.17 5.01
C MET A 28 0.21 7.12 4.11
N MET A 29 0.96 6.11 3.64
CA MET A 29 0.38 4.96 2.92
C MET A 29 -0.62 4.19 3.77
N SER A 30 -0.30 3.96 5.05
CA SER A 30 -1.24 3.30 5.97
C SER A 30 -2.49 4.15 6.20
N GLN A 31 -2.36 5.47 6.32
CA GLN A 31 -3.50 6.37 6.49
C GLN A 31 -4.37 6.41 5.23
N ALA A 32 -3.77 6.51 4.05
CA ALA A 32 -4.47 6.45 2.76
C ALA A 32 -5.32 5.19 2.66
N LEU A 33 -4.72 4.01 2.91
CA LEU A 33 -5.43 2.74 2.92
C LEU A 33 -6.56 2.70 3.94
N MET A 34 -6.35 3.25 5.14
CA MET A 34 -7.39 3.29 6.18
C MET A 34 -8.56 4.19 5.78
N ARG A 35 -8.31 5.27 5.02
CA ARG A 35 -9.35 6.16 4.49
C ARG A 35 -10.13 5.56 3.32
N THR A 36 -9.51 4.71 2.50
CA THR A 36 -10.19 4.03 1.39
C THR A 36 -11.38 3.20 1.90
N ASP A 37 -12.53 3.32 1.25
CA ASP A 37 -13.71 2.53 1.63
C ASP A 37 -13.43 1.03 1.40
N SER A 38 -13.80 0.18 2.36
CA SER A 38 -13.66 -1.27 2.20
C SER A 38 -14.46 -1.79 1.00
N THR A 39 -15.59 -1.16 0.68
CA THR A 39 -16.42 -1.54 -0.47
C THR A 39 -15.74 -1.25 -1.81
N GLU A 40 -14.89 -0.21 -1.87
CA GLU A 40 -14.06 0.09 -3.04
C GLU A 40 -12.97 -0.97 -3.23
N ILE A 41 -12.31 -1.38 -2.14
CA ILE A 41 -11.33 -2.47 -2.14
C ILE A 41 -11.98 -3.79 -2.60
N ASP A 42 -13.16 -4.11 -2.06
CA ASP A 42 -13.91 -5.30 -2.45
C ASP A 42 -14.33 -5.25 -3.93
N TRP A 43 -14.73 -4.07 -4.42
CA TRP A 43 -15.06 -3.87 -5.82
C TRP A 43 -13.86 -4.15 -6.74
N HIS A 44 -12.65 -3.66 -6.39
CA HIS A 44 -11.44 -3.97 -7.16
C HIS A 44 -11.12 -5.46 -7.19
N LEU A 45 -11.27 -6.16 -6.07
CA LEU A 45 -11.06 -7.61 -6.00
C LEU A 45 -12.06 -8.39 -6.86
N MET A 46 -13.33 -7.95 -6.90
CA MET A 46 -14.35 -8.54 -7.76
C MET A 46 -14.08 -8.32 -9.26
N ASN A 47 -13.23 -7.36 -9.60
CA ASN A 47 -12.79 -7.07 -10.96
C ASN A 47 -11.39 -7.64 -11.25
N ASP A 48 -10.96 -8.67 -10.52
CA ASP A 48 -9.71 -9.41 -10.72
C ASP A 48 -8.41 -8.59 -10.52
N LEU A 49 -8.48 -7.45 -9.84
CA LEU A 49 -7.25 -6.73 -9.45
C LEU A 49 -6.53 -7.49 -8.32
N VAL A 50 -5.21 -7.62 -8.46
CA VAL A 50 -4.37 -8.18 -7.41
C VAL A 50 -4.08 -7.14 -6.33
N CYS A 51 -3.64 -7.60 -5.15
CA CYS A 51 -3.34 -6.73 -4.00
C CYS A 51 -2.33 -5.62 -4.34
N ASP A 52 -1.33 -5.92 -5.16
CA ASP A 52 -0.31 -4.97 -5.61
C ASP A 52 -0.95 -3.79 -6.37
N ASP A 53 -1.86 -4.09 -7.30
CA ASP A 53 -2.56 -3.09 -8.10
C ASP A 53 -3.54 -2.27 -7.25
N ILE A 54 -4.23 -2.92 -6.30
CA ILE A 54 -5.13 -2.24 -5.37
C ILE A 54 -4.36 -1.23 -4.50
N LEU A 55 -3.23 -1.65 -3.92
CA LEU A 55 -2.41 -0.76 -3.12
C LEU A 55 -1.84 0.38 -3.97
N LEU A 56 -1.43 0.09 -5.21
CA LEU A 56 -0.97 1.10 -6.15
C LEU A 56 -2.04 2.15 -6.44
N ILE A 57 -3.28 1.73 -6.71
CA ILE A 57 -4.41 2.65 -6.94
C ILE A 57 -4.59 3.54 -5.72
N VAL A 58 -4.75 2.96 -4.52
CA VAL A 58 -4.94 3.71 -3.27
C VAL A 58 -3.86 4.78 -3.10
N VAL A 59 -2.60 4.39 -3.25
CA VAL A 59 -1.44 5.28 -3.02
C VAL A 59 -1.37 6.38 -4.08
N LEU A 60 -1.65 6.08 -5.34
CA LEU A 60 -1.58 7.06 -6.43
C LEU A 60 -2.79 8.00 -6.48
N THR A 61 -3.94 7.59 -5.95
CA THR A 61 -5.16 8.41 -5.91
C THR A 61 -5.27 9.26 -4.65
N ASP A 62 -4.45 9.00 -3.64
CA ASP A 62 -4.46 9.77 -2.39
C ASP A 62 -3.83 11.16 -2.59
N ALA A 63 -4.59 12.19 -2.23
CA ALA A 63 -4.19 13.58 -2.41
C ALA A 63 -2.98 13.95 -1.53
N ASP A 64 -2.93 13.46 -0.29
CA ASP A 64 -1.85 13.83 0.62
C ASP A 64 -0.52 13.20 0.18
N LEU A 65 -0.55 11.94 -0.27
CA LEU A 65 0.62 11.26 -0.82
C LEU A 65 1.12 11.94 -2.09
N SER A 66 0.22 12.27 -3.03
CA SER A 66 0.60 12.90 -4.30
C SER A 66 1.11 14.34 -4.16
N ILE A 67 0.74 15.05 -3.08
CA ILE A 67 1.31 16.36 -2.74
C ILE A 67 2.74 16.24 -2.18
N ASN A 68 3.00 15.23 -1.36
CA ASN A 68 4.26 15.11 -0.62
C ASN A 68 5.33 14.29 -1.36
N PHE A 69 4.91 13.36 -2.23
CA PHE A 69 5.79 12.44 -2.92
C PHE A 69 5.46 12.37 -4.40
N ASN A 70 6.50 12.27 -5.23
CA ASN A 70 6.31 12.06 -6.66
C ASN A 70 5.84 10.63 -6.94
N GLU A 71 5.17 10.46 -8.09
CA GLU A 71 4.61 9.19 -8.53
C GLU A 71 5.64 8.05 -8.58
N LEU A 72 6.89 8.34 -8.97
CA LEU A 72 7.94 7.32 -9.05
C LEU A 72 8.28 6.75 -7.68
N VAL A 73 8.44 7.61 -6.66
CA VAL A 73 8.68 7.19 -5.27
C VAL A 73 7.52 6.34 -4.75
N LEU A 74 6.29 6.75 -5.02
CA LEU A 74 5.09 6.02 -4.62
C LEU A 74 5.03 4.62 -5.26
N ARG A 75 5.33 4.51 -6.56
CA ARG A 75 5.40 3.23 -7.27
C ARG A 75 6.46 2.29 -6.69
N GLU A 76 7.65 2.81 -6.39
CA GLU A 76 8.72 1.99 -5.80
C GLU A 76 8.40 1.58 -4.36
N ALA A 77 7.77 2.44 -3.58
CA ALA A 77 7.31 2.11 -2.23
C ALA A 77 6.28 0.97 -2.25
N VAL A 78 5.32 1.00 -3.18
CA VAL A 78 4.34 -0.09 -3.34
C VAL A 78 5.03 -1.40 -3.71
N LYS A 79 5.97 -1.37 -4.67
CA LYS A 79 6.75 -2.57 -5.04
C LYS A 79 7.50 -3.15 -3.85
N TYR A 80 8.12 -2.30 -3.04
CA TYR A 80 8.84 -2.72 -1.84
C TYR A 80 7.89 -3.33 -0.80
N VAL A 81 6.75 -2.68 -0.51
CA VAL A 81 5.73 -3.23 0.39
C VAL A 81 5.26 -4.62 -0.05
N MET A 82 5.04 -4.81 -1.35
CA MET A 82 4.54 -6.08 -1.88
C MET A 82 5.62 -7.15 -2.09
N ALA A 83 6.91 -6.78 -2.01
CA ALA A 83 8.01 -7.75 -2.07
C ALA A 83 7.97 -8.74 -0.90
N PHE A 84 7.54 -8.30 0.30
CA PHE A 84 7.39 -9.16 1.48
C PHE A 84 6.34 -10.26 1.32
N ASN A 85 5.39 -10.10 0.39
CA ASN A 85 4.42 -11.13 0.06
C ASN A 85 5.10 -12.31 -0.66
N ARG A 86 6.13 -12.04 -1.48
CA ARG A 86 6.83 -13.07 -2.26
C ARG A 86 7.77 -13.92 -1.40
N GLU A 87 8.31 -13.35 -0.32
CA GLU A 87 9.18 -14.08 0.61
C GLU A 87 8.42 -15.09 1.49
N LEU A 88 7.11 -14.90 1.71
CA LEU A 88 6.27 -15.83 2.48
C LEU A 88 5.82 -17.06 1.67
N LEU A 89 6.02 -17.05 0.36
CA LEU A 89 5.66 -18.14 -0.56
C LEU A 89 6.83 -19.13 -0.82
N HIS A 90 7.97 -18.95 -0.14
CA HIS A 90 9.16 -19.80 -0.24
C HIS A 90 9.53 -20.47 1.08
#